data_AF-A0A431HHE2-F1
#
_entry.id   AF-A0A431HHE2-F1
#
_cell.length_a   1.000
_cell.length_b   1.000
_cell.length_c   1.000
_cell.angle_alpha   90.00
_cell.angle_beta   90.00
_cell.angle_gamma   90.00
#
_symmetry.space_group_name_H-M   'P 1'
#
loop_
_entity.id
_entity.type
_entity.pdbx_description
1 polymer ?
#
loop_
_entity_poly.entity_id
_entity_poly.type
_entity_poly.pdbx_seq_one_letter_code
_entity_poly.pdbx_strand_id
1 'polypeptide(L)'
;MPPIFHESSFKFSDPAEVPDHIEGSPNPYAHGDDQWGLMGHDTFAGESYPLASHIDDLPTAKALKQAREAHLDETQPRSSSGGKPPDGIQDTVYIVQPKVA
;
A
#
# COMPACT_ATOMS: atom_id res chain seq x y z
N MET A 1 -15.84 -6.39 -5.51
CA MET A 1 -14.81 -7.25 -4.90
C MET A 1 -13.64 -6.36 -4.59
N PRO A 2 -13.03 -6.43 -3.38
CA PRO A 2 -11.81 -5.69 -3.12
C PRO A 2 -10.74 -6.12 -4.14
N PRO A 3 -9.88 -5.21 -4.61
CA PRO A 3 -8.80 -5.59 -5.51
C PRO A 3 -7.88 -6.59 -4.80
N ILE A 4 -7.56 -7.70 -5.49
CA ILE A 4 -6.47 -8.59 -5.06
C ILE A 4 -5.19 -7.96 -5.58
N PHE A 5 -4.36 -7.45 -4.68
CA PHE A 5 -3.09 -6.85 -5.04
C PHE A 5 -2.05 -7.97 -5.19
N HIS A 6 -1.30 -7.93 -6.28
CA HIS A 6 -0.17 -8.80 -6.59
C HIS A 6 1.15 -8.03 -6.55
N GLU A 7 2.31 -8.70 -6.64
CA GLU A 7 3.65 -8.08 -6.67
C GLU A 7 3.71 -6.98 -7.74
N SER A 8 3.00 -7.18 -8.86
CA SER A 8 2.83 -6.22 -9.96
C SER A 8 2.17 -4.88 -9.56
N SER A 9 1.59 -4.82 -8.37
CA SER A 9 0.96 -3.63 -7.79
C SER A 9 1.96 -2.76 -7.03
N PHE A 10 3.18 -3.25 -6.84
CA PHE A 10 4.29 -2.58 -6.22
C PHE A 10 5.39 -2.41 -7.26
N LYS A 11 6.07 -1.26 -7.24
CA LYS A 11 7.24 -1.02 -8.07
C LYS A 11 8.49 -0.94 -7.19
N PHE A 12 9.20 -2.05 -7.10
CA PHE A 12 10.50 -2.12 -6.43
C PHE A 12 11.61 -1.68 -7.39
N SER A 13 12.56 -0.88 -6.89
CA SER A 13 13.74 -0.46 -7.65
C SER A 13 14.77 -1.58 -7.85
N ASP A 14 14.81 -2.53 -6.92
CA ASP A 14 15.60 -3.77 -7.00
C ASP A 14 14.67 -4.97 -6.73
N PRO A 15 14.50 -5.91 -7.68
CA PRO A 15 13.69 -7.11 -7.47
C PRO A 15 14.26 -8.07 -6.41
N ALA A 16 15.51 -7.88 -5.95
CA ALA A 16 16.09 -8.63 -4.85
C ALA A 16 15.74 -8.07 -3.44
N GLU A 17 15.10 -6.90 -3.37
CA GLU A 17 14.69 -6.25 -2.10
C GLU A 17 13.21 -6.47 -1.76
N VAL A 18 12.50 -7.36 -2.47
CA VAL A 18 11.09 -7.67 -2.18
C VAL A 18 11.02 -8.41 -0.84
N PRO A 19 10.49 -7.78 0.22
CA PRO A 19 10.41 -8.43 1.53
C PRO A 19 9.30 -9.48 1.51
N ASP A 20 9.42 -10.52 2.33
CA ASP A 20 8.32 -11.48 2.52
C ASP A 20 7.08 -10.74 3.07
N HIS A 21 5.95 -10.86 2.38
CA HIS A 21 4.68 -10.28 2.80
C HIS A 21 3.50 -11.09 2.25
N ILE A 22 2.34 -10.98 2.91
CA ILE A 22 1.09 -11.53 2.39
C ILE A 22 0.32 -10.43 1.67
N GLU A 23 0.17 -10.62 0.35
CA GLU A 23 -0.59 -9.75 -0.53
C GLU A 23 -2.10 -9.94 -0.34
N GLY A 24 -2.86 -8.86 -0.45
CA GLY A 24 -4.32 -8.94 -0.67
C GLY A 24 -5.07 -9.82 0.34
N SER A 25 -4.98 -9.53 1.65
CA SER A 25 -5.93 -10.11 2.60
C SER A 25 -7.31 -9.43 2.42
N PRO A 26 -8.43 -10.17 2.34
CA PRO A 26 -9.77 -9.57 2.27
C PRO A 26 -10.13 -8.74 3.52
N ASN A 27 -9.31 -8.82 4.57
CA ASN A 27 -9.44 -8.01 5.78
C ASN A 27 -8.16 -7.16 6.02
N PRO A 28 -8.22 -5.81 5.86
CA PRO A 28 -7.09 -4.91 6.14
C PRO A 28 -6.61 -4.92 7.60
N TYR A 29 -7.42 -5.46 8.51
CA TYR A 29 -7.11 -5.58 9.93
C TYR A 29 -6.66 -6.99 10.34
N ALA A 30 -6.56 -7.93 9.37
CA ALA A 30 -5.97 -9.24 9.58
C ALA A 30 -4.45 -9.18 9.38
N HIS A 31 -3.80 -8.27 10.11
CA HIS A 31 -2.39 -8.41 10.48
C HIS A 31 -2.36 -9.03 11.88
N GLY A 32 -1.29 -9.78 12.19
CA GLY A 32 -1.01 -10.19 13.57
C GLY A 32 -1.04 -8.97 14.49
N ASP A 33 -1.45 -9.15 15.74
CA ASP A 33 -1.55 -8.06 16.71
C ASP A 33 -0.20 -7.33 16.90
N ASP A 34 0.91 -8.02 16.64
CA ASP A 34 2.31 -7.58 16.67
C ASP A 34 2.89 -7.22 15.30
N GLN A 35 2.09 -7.24 14.23
CA GLN A 35 2.57 -7.05 12.85
C GLN A 35 2.05 -5.76 12.20
N TRP A 36 2.86 -5.22 11.31
CA TRP A 36 2.54 -4.06 10.51
C TRP A 36 1.64 -4.43 9.32
N GLY A 37 0.93 -3.43 8.81
CA GLY A 37 0.11 -3.56 7.60
C GLY A 37 0.22 -2.34 6.69
N LEU A 38 -0.30 -2.45 5.47
CA LEU A 38 -0.47 -1.35 4.53
C LEU A 38 -1.92 -1.25 4.09
N MET A 39 -2.41 -0.01 4.02
CA MET A 39 -3.71 0.33 3.46
C MET A 39 -3.57 1.36 2.36
N GLY A 40 -4.32 1.19 1.29
CA GLY A 40 -4.55 2.23 0.31
C GLY A 40 -5.82 3.00 0.63
N HIS A 41 -5.91 4.20 0.09
CA HIS A 41 -7.11 5.02 0.11
C HIS A 41 -7.33 5.57 -1.29
N ASP A 42 -8.45 5.17 -1.87
CA ASP A 42 -8.96 5.68 -3.13
C ASP A 42 -9.46 7.10 -2.87
N THR A 43 -8.69 8.08 -3.32
CA THR A 43 -9.00 9.49 -3.08
C THR A 43 -10.27 9.91 -3.83
N PHE A 44 -10.56 9.27 -4.97
CA PHE A 44 -11.73 9.59 -5.78
C PHE A 44 -13.02 9.03 -5.18
N ALA A 45 -12.99 7.77 -4.73
CA ALA A 45 -14.13 7.10 -4.10
C ALA A 45 -14.27 7.41 -2.60
N GLY A 46 -13.20 7.88 -1.95
CA GLY A 46 -13.16 8.10 -0.50
C GLY A 46 -13.13 6.80 0.31
N GLU A 47 -12.70 5.70 -0.30
CA GLU A 47 -12.72 4.36 0.29
C GLU A 47 -11.31 3.87 0.62
N SER A 48 -11.16 3.12 1.72
CA SER A 48 -9.89 2.47 2.06
C SER A 48 -9.91 0.99 1.73
N TYR A 49 -8.76 0.46 1.30
CA TYR A 49 -8.60 -0.93 0.89
C TYR A 49 -7.31 -1.56 1.44
N PRO A 50 -7.31 -2.87 1.74
CA PRO A 50 -6.09 -3.59 2.14
C PRO A 50 -5.07 -3.63 1.01
N LEU A 51 -3.78 -3.47 1.34
CA LEU A 51 -2.67 -3.65 0.40
C LEU A 51 -1.79 -4.83 0.79
N ALA A 52 -1.26 -4.81 2.01
CA ALA A 52 -0.38 -5.84 2.54
C ALA A 52 -0.56 -5.98 4.06
N SER A 53 -0.22 -7.15 4.61
CA SER A 53 -0.33 -7.45 6.04
C SER A 53 0.79 -8.42 6.45
N HIS A 54 0.91 -8.69 7.75
CA HIS A 54 1.91 -9.62 8.32
C HIS A 54 3.34 -9.18 8.01
N ILE A 55 3.60 -7.89 8.20
CA ILE A 55 4.92 -7.31 7.99
C ILE A 55 5.62 -7.23 9.35
N ASP A 56 6.81 -7.81 9.45
CA ASP A 56 7.49 -8.00 10.73
C ASP A 56 8.11 -6.72 11.30
N ASP A 57 8.42 -5.73 10.43
CA ASP A 57 9.08 -4.50 10.88
C ASP A 57 8.69 -3.24 10.08
N LEU A 58 8.92 -2.08 10.71
CA LEU A 58 8.65 -0.77 10.13
C LEU A 58 9.50 -0.46 8.88
N PRO A 59 10.81 -0.77 8.82
CA PRO A 59 11.60 -0.61 7.60
C PRO A 59 10.96 -1.29 6.38
N THR A 60 10.50 -2.53 6.55
CA THR A 60 9.81 -3.32 5.52
C THR A 60 8.51 -2.66 5.11
N ALA A 61 7.68 -2.22 6.07
CA ALA A 61 6.43 -1.52 5.76
C ALA A 61 6.67 -0.20 4.99
N LYS A 62 7.77 0.52 5.30
CA LYS A 62 8.17 1.73 4.55
C LYS A 62 8.61 1.40 3.13
N ALA A 63 9.37 0.34 2.92
CA ALA A 63 9.79 -0.10 1.59
C ALA A 63 8.58 -0.46 0.71
N LEU A 64 7.65 -1.25 1.24
CA LEU A 64 6.39 -1.61 0.56
C LEU A 64 5.55 -0.36 0.24
N LYS A 65 5.48 0.60 1.17
CA LYS A 65 4.75 1.85 0.96
C LYS A 65 5.35 2.62 -0.22
N GLN A 66 6.67 2.81 -0.22
CA GLN A 66 7.38 3.52 -1.28
C GLN A 66 7.19 2.83 -2.63
N ALA A 67 7.26 1.50 -2.66
CA ALA A 67 7.05 0.73 -3.87
C ALA A 67 5.62 0.90 -4.42
N ARG A 68 4.60 0.96 -3.54
CA ARG A 68 3.23 1.23 -3.97
C ARG A 68 3.04 2.67 -4.46
N GLU A 69 3.62 3.65 -3.76
CA GLU A 69 3.55 5.06 -4.17
C GLU A 69 4.20 5.27 -5.55
N ALA A 70 5.34 4.62 -5.81
CA ALA A 70 5.99 4.65 -7.12
C ALA A 70 5.11 4.04 -8.23
N HIS A 71 4.43 2.92 -7.94
CA HIS A 71 3.47 2.34 -8.88
C HIS A 71 2.29 3.29 -9.17
N LEU A 72 1.77 3.98 -8.15
CA LEU A 72 0.69 4.95 -8.30
C LEU A 72 1.14 6.17 -9.12
N ASP A 73 2.38 6.64 -8.94
CA ASP A 73 2.90 7.77 -9.72
C ASP A 73 2.97 7.45 -11.24
N GLU A 74 3.13 6.18 -11.59
CA GLU A 74 3.15 5.72 -12.99
C GLU A 74 1.77 5.41 -13.57
N THR A 75 0.90 4.79 -12.77
CA THR A 75 -0.42 4.34 -13.22
C THR A 75 -1.49 5.41 -13.09
N GLN A 76 -1.29 6.39 -12.19
CA GLN A 76 -2.17 7.53 -11.96
C GLN A 76 -1.37 8.84 -12.05
N PRO A 77 -0.70 9.10 -13.19
CA PRO A 77 0.19 10.25 -13.32
C PRO A 77 -0.59 11.56 -13.20
N ARG A 78 0.10 12.62 -12.76
CA ARG A 78 -0.47 13.96 -12.57
C ARG A 78 -1.25 14.49 -13.78
N SER A 79 -0.86 14.12 -15.00
CA SER A 79 -1.55 14.49 -16.24
C SER A 79 -2.99 13.96 -16.33
N SER A 80 -3.31 12.89 -15.60
CA SER A 80 -4.62 12.24 -15.59
C SER A 80 -5.34 12.35 -14.24
N SER A 81 -4.60 12.33 -13.12
CA SER A 81 -5.16 12.36 -11.76
C SER A 81 -5.11 13.73 -11.10
N GLY A 82 -4.40 14.71 -11.67
CA GLY A 82 -4.06 15.95 -10.95
C GLY A 82 -2.96 15.77 -9.89
N GLY A 83 -2.51 14.53 -9.65
CA GLY A 83 -1.48 14.18 -8.66
C GLY A 83 -2.06 13.86 -7.29
N LYS A 84 -1.24 13.97 -6.25
CA LYS A 84 -1.65 13.72 -4.85
C LYS A 84 -2.55 14.86 -4.32
N PRO A 85 -3.42 14.60 -3.33
CA PRO A 85 -4.20 15.63 -2.64
C PRO A 85 -3.36 16.82 -2.14
N PRO A 86 -3.93 18.04 -2.05
CA PRO A 86 -5.35 18.36 -2.18
C PRO A 86 -5.83 18.65 -3.61
N ASP A 87 -4.92 18.86 -4.55
CA ASP A 87 -5.25 19.35 -5.90
C ASP A 87 -5.49 18.22 -6.93
N GLY A 88 -5.33 16.95 -6.51
CA GLY A 88 -5.51 15.78 -7.35
C GLY A 88 -6.15 14.60 -6.62
N ILE A 89 -6.54 13.60 -7.40
CA ILE A 89 -7.31 12.42 -6.98
C ILE A 89 -6.47 11.14 -6.96
N GLN A 90 -5.14 11.25 -7.00
CA GLN A 90 -4.28 10.08 -6.89
C GLN A 90 -4.47 9.39 -5.54
N ASP A 91 -4.50 8.07 -5.55
CA ASP A 91 -4.62 7.27 -4.33
C ASP A 91 -3.47 7.53 -3.36
N THR A 92 -3.72 7.32 -2.07
CA THR A 92 -2.73 7.47 -1.00
C THR A 92 -2.47 6.15 -0.29
N VAL A 93 -1.29 6.01 0.32
CA VAL A 93 -0.85 4.78 0.98
C VAL A 93 -0.45 5.07 2.42
N TYR A 94 -0.99 4.28 3.33
CA TYR A 94 -0.79 4.39 4.77
C TYR A 94 -0.17 3.12 5.34
N ILE A 95 0.74 3.29 6.29
CA ILE A 95 1.25 2.20 7.13
C ILE A 95 0.32 2.08 8.32
N VAL A 96 -0.15 0.86 8.56
CA VAL A 96 -0.94 0.48 9.72
C VAL A 96 0.01 -0.06 10.78
N GLN A 97 -0.05 0.52 11.98
CA GLN A 97 0.76 0.08 13.12
C GLN A 97 0.20 -1.22 13.72
N PRO A 98 1.06 -2.05 14.35
CA PRO A 98 0.61 -3.16 15.20
C PRO A 98 -0.35 -2.69 16.29
N LYS A 99 -1.27 -3.57 16.71
CA LYS A 99 -2.22 -3.28 17.81
C LYS A 99 -1.58 -3.46 19.19
N VAL A 100 -0.53 -4.28 19.27
CA VAL A 100 0.22 -4.60 20.47
C VAL A 100 1.70 -4.35 20.14
N ALA A 101 2.31 -3.40 20.85
CA ALA A 101 3.70 -2.97 20.66
C ALA A 101 4.64 -3.59 21.71
#